data_AF-A0A2Z6NUH3-F1
#
_entry.id   AF-A0A2Z6NUH3-F1
#
_cell.length_a   1.000
_cell.length_b   1.000
_cell.length_c   1.000
_cell.angle_alpha   90.00
_cell.angle_beta   90.00
_cell.angle_gamma   90.00
#
_symmetry.space_group_name_H-M   'P 1'
#
loop_
_entity.id
_entity.type
_entity.pdbx_description
1 polymer ?
#
loop_
_entity_poly.entity_id
_entity_poly.type
_entity_poly.pdbx_seq_one_letter_code
_entity_poly.pdbx_strand_id
1 'polypeptide(L)'
;MTKFIELNTIGVSKDSQLRAAKVLRAVSDSCEQENSQEGDSFFKFSHKIMTNRWKQLREVVQHSELFSMPQFSPAFCNFFNQVLEPQPAFVWLKCEGNVEDCESFLRVHNIITRSGKHFG
;
A
#
# COMPACT_ATOMS: atom_id res chain seq x y z
N MET A 1 -2.36 -16.20 23.06
CA MET A 1 -1.31 -15.66 22.17
C MET A 1 0.07 -15.70 22.81
N THR A 2 0.24 -15.19 24.05
CA THR A 2 1.55 -15.21 24.76
C THR A 2 2.17 -16.60 24.86
N LYS A 3 1.41 -17.61 25.29
CA LYS A 3 1.88 -19.01 25.37
C LYS A 3 2.34 -19.58 24.02
N PHE A 4 1.72 -19.16 22.91
CA PHE A 4 2.14 -19.57 21.57
C PHE A 4 3.50 -18.96 21.21
N ILE A 5 3.72 -17.67 21.53
CA ILE A 5 4.99 -16.99 21.29
C ILE A 5 6.11 -17.59 22.15
N GLU A 6 5.83 -17.87 23.42
CA GLU A 6 6.78 -18.52 24.33
C GLU A 6 7.21 -19.90 23.81
N LEU A 7 6.25 -20.73 23.37
CA LEU A 7 6.52 -22.09 22.92
C LEU A 7 7.17 -22.17 21.53
N ASN A 8 6.87 -21.23 20.62
CA ASN A 8 7.38 -21.30 19.25
C ASN A 8 8.70 -20.56 19.05
N THR A 9 8.82 -19.34 19.59
CA THR A 9 9.94 -18.43 19.27
C THR A 9 10.64 -17.88 20.49
N ILE A 10 10.16 -18.21 21.70
CA ILE A 10 10.68 -17.71 22.98
C ILE A 10 10.74 -16.17 22.94
N GLY A 11 9.62 -15.56 22.56
CA GLY A 11 9.53 -14.11 22.38
C GLY A 11 9.88 -13.65 20.96
N VAL A 12 10.32 -12.40 20.85
CA VAL A 12 10.77 -11.79 19.58
C VAL A 12 12.11 -11.10 19.80
N SER A 13 12.92 -11.01 18.75
CA SER A 13 14.27 -10.41 18.81
C SER A 13 14.27 -9.03 19.49
N LYS A 14 15.12 -8.86 20.50
CA LYS A 14 15.28 -7.57 21.21
C LYS A 14 15.86 -6.49 20.31
N ASP A 15 16.73 -6.84 19.38
CA ASP A 15 17.26 -5.92 18.38
C ASP A 15 16.18 -5.42 17.44
N SER A 16 15.27 -6.31 17.02
CA SER A 16 14.11 -5.93 16.20
C SER A 16 13.18 -4.98 16.95
N GLN A 17 12.92 -5.24 18.24
CA GLN A 17 12.13 -4.33 19.10
C GLN A 17 12.80 -2.95 19.23
N LEU A 18 14.11 -2.92 19.50
CA LEU A 18 14.85 -1.66 19.65
C LEU A 18 14.86 -0.83 18.36
N ARG A 19 15.06 -1.49 17.21
CA ARG A 19 14.99 -0.82 15.90
C ARG A 19 13.59 -0.31 15.60
N ALA A 20 12.56 -1.13 15.83
CA ALA A 20 11.17 -0.73 15.63
C ALA A 20 10.80 0.48 16.50
N ALA A 21 11.21 0.49 17.77
CA ALA A 21 10.98 1.61 18.68
C ALA A 21 11.61 2.91 18.16
N LYS A 22 12.84 2.86 17.65
CA LYS A 22 13.51 4.03 17.05
C LYS A 22 12.80 4.54 15.79
N VAL A 23 12.41 3.63 14.89
CA VAL A 23 11.70 3.99 13.64
C VAL A 23 10.33 4.59 13.95
N LEU A 24 9.55 3.96 14.83
CA LEU A 24 8.23 4.45 15.21
C LEU A 24 8.30 5.80 15.92
N ARG A 25 9.33 6.02 16.75
CA ARG A 25 9.59 7.32 17.35
C ARG A 25 9.83 8.40 16.28
N ALA A 26 10.71 8.14 15.31
CA ALA A 26 10.95 9.09 14.22
C ALA A 26 9.68 9.39 13.40
N VAL A 27 8.84 8.38 13.15
CA VAL A 27 7.54 8.58 12.49
C VAL A 27 6.61 9.44 13.33
N SER A 28 6.51 9.19 14.64
CA SER A 28 5.68 9.97 15.57
C SER A 28 6.15 11.42 15.66
N ASP A 29 7.44 11.62 15.88
CA ASP A 29 8.06 12.95 16.00
C ASP A 29 7.81 13.77 14.71
N SER A 30 7.84 13.13 13.53
CA SER A 30 7.55 13.79 12.25
C SER A 30 6.11 14.29 12.10
N CYS A 31 5.15 13.71 12.84
CA CYS A 31 3.76 14.15 12.83
C CYS A 31 3.54 15.37 13.75
N GLU A 32 4.28 15.43 14.86
CA GLU A 32 4.19 16.53 15.83
C GLU A 32 4.92 17.79 15.32
N GLN A 33 5.99 17.60 14.55
CA GLN A 33 6.82 18.67 13.99
C GLN A 33 6.24 19.29 12.71
N GLU A 34 5.05 18.88 12.24
CA GLU A 34 4.42 19.42 11.02
C GLU A 34 4.20 20.96 11.06
N ASN A 35 4.17 21.56 12.25
CA ASN A 35 4.04 23.01 12.43
C ASN A 35 5.38 23.76 12.38
N SER A 36 6.51 23.05 12.40
CA SER A 36 7.83 23.61 12.13
C SER A 36 8.14 23.47 10.64
N GLN A 37 8.73 24.48 10.03
CA GLN A 37 8.85 24.65 8.57
C GLN A 37 9.76 23.64 7.84
N GLU A 38 10.03 22.47 8.43
CA GLU A 38 10.94 21.45 7.91
C GLU A 38 10.18 20.20 7.42
N GLY A 39 9.73 20.25 6.16
CA GLY A 39 9.34 19.06 5.39
C GLY A 39 7.94 18.47 5.66
N ASP A 40 7.56 17.52 4.79
CA ASP A 40 6.31 16.74 4.95
C ASP A 40 6.50 15.65 6.02
N SER A 41 5.48 15.43 6.88
CA SER A 41 5.48 14.24 7.76
C SER A 41 5.53 12.94 6.98
N PHE A 42 5.90 11.85 7.65
CA PHE A 42 5.95 10.52 7.04
C PHE A 42 4.65 10.17 6.29
N PHE A 43 3.48 10.48 6.86
CA PHE A 43 2.19 10.14 6.25
C PHE A 43 1.81 11.08 5.10
N LYS A 44 2.10 12.39 5.19
CA LYS A 44 1.88 13.33 4.07
C LYS A 44 2.75 12.97 2.88
N PHE A 45 4.04 12.72 3.13
CA PHE A 45 4.99 12.28 2.11
C PHE A 45 4.55 10.98 1.44
N SER A 46 4.19 9.97 2.25
CA SER A 46 3.74 8.66 1.75
C SER A 46 2.46 8.76 0.93
N HIS A 47 1.49 9.56 1.40
CA HIS A 47 0.24 9.81 0.67
C HIS A 47 0.52 10.45 -0.69
N LYS A 48 1.40 11.47 -0.76
CA LYS A 48 1.80 12.11 -2.03
C LYS A 48 2.41 11.11 -3.01
N ILE A 49 3.28 10.22 -2.55
CA ILE A 49 3.87 9.18 -3.40
C ILE A 49 2.80 8.22 -3.92
N MET A 50 1.92 7.74 -3.06
CA MET A 50 0.87 6.80 -3.46
C MET A 50 -0.13 7.46 -4.41
N THR A 51 -0.44 8.75 -4.20
CA THR A 51 -1.28 9.55 -5.10
C THR A 51 -0.70 9.55 -6.51
N ASN A 52 0.60 9.84 -6.63
CA ASN A 52 1.27 9.89 -7.93
C ASN A 52 1.31 8.53 -8.62
N ARG A 53 1.63 7.46 -7.88
CA ARG A 53 1.63 6.08 -8.41
C ARG A 53 0.26 5.69 -8.93
N TRP A 54 -0.79 5.97 -8.16
CA TRP A 54 -2.16 5.66 -8.55
C TRP A 54 -2.64 6.49 -9.74
N LYS A 55 -2.27 7.78 -9.82
CA LYS A 55 -2.57 8.61 -10.98
C LYS A 55 -2.02 8.00 -12.26
N GLN A 56 -0.73 7.67 -12.28
CA GLN A 56 -0.07 7.07 -13.45
C GLN A 56 -0.69 5.72 -13.83
N LEU A 57 -0.99 4.88 -12.83
CA LEU A 57 -1.61 3.59 -13.08
C LEU A 57 -3.03 3.71 -13.65
N ARG A 58 -3.83 4.62 -13.10
CA ARG A 58 -5.20 4.85 -13.57
C ARG A 58 -5.20 5.36 -15.00
N GLU A 59 -4.30 6.28 -15.34
CA GLU A 59 -4.12 6.77 -16.70
C GLU A 59 -3.83 5.60 -17.66
N VAL A 60 -2.86 4.74 -17.35
CA VAL A 60 -2.53 3.59 -18.23
C VAL A 60 -3.70 2.61 -18.39
N VAL A 61 -4.41 2.28 -17.31
CA VAL A 61 -5.54 1.36 -17.35
C VAL A 61 -6.72 1.96 -18.14
N GLN A 62 -7.00 3.25 -18.01
CA GLN A 62 -8.10 3.92 -18.73
C GLN A 62 -7.90 3.97 -20.25
N HIS A 63 -6.66 3.93 -20.72
CA HIS A 63 -6.36 3.88 -22.16
C HIS A 63 -6.43 2.47 -22.76
N SER A 64 -6.76 1.45 -21.96
CA SER A 64 -6.78 0.05 -22.38
C SER A 64 -8.12 -0.60 -22.04
N GLU A 65 -8.72 -1.29 -23.00
CA GLU A 65 -9.89 -2.13 -22.75
C GLU A 65 -9.51 -3.52 -22.18
N LEU A 66 -8.21 -3.82 -22.09
CA LEU A 66 -7.71 -5.13 -21.63
C LEU A 66 -7.75 -5.29 -20.12
N PHE A 67 -7.88 -4.20 -19.36
CA PHE A 67 -7.77 -4.23 -17.92
C PHE A 67 -8.89 -3.43 -17.25
N SER A 68 -9.38 -3.95 -16.14
CA SER A 68 -10.22 -3.21 -15.22
C SER A 68 -9.65 -3.27 -13.81
N MET A 69 -10.05 -2.28 -12.99
CA MET A 69 -9.63 -2.16 -11.60
C MET A 69 -10.82 -1.67 -10.75
N PRO A 70 -10.86 -1.98 -9.45
CA PRO A 70 -11.87 -1.47 -8.55
C PRO A 70 -11.91 0.06 -8.55
N GLN A 71 -13.12 0.61 -8.52
CA GLN A 71 -13.34 2.02 -8.26
C GLN A 71 -13.56 2.24 -6.77
N PHE A 72 -12.93 3.28 -6.23
CA PHE A 72 -13.04 3.64 -4.83
C PHE A 72 -13.69 5.01 -4.70
N SER A 73 -14.69 5.11 -3.83
CA SER A 73 -15.33 6.40 -3.54
C SER A 73 -14.45 7.22 -2.59
N PRO A 74 -14.31 8.54 -2.80
CA PRO A 74 -13.66 9.42 -1.85
C PRO A 74 -14.35 9.39 -0.48
N ALA A 75 -13.58 9.53 0.59
CA ALA A 75 -14.09 9.55 1.97
C ALA A 75 -13.35 10.58 2.82
N PHE A 76 -14.01 11.06 3.87
CA PHE A 76 -13.39 11.98 4.83
C PHE A 76 -12.36 11.25 5.69
N CYS A 77 -11.14 11.78 5.75
CA CYS A 77 -10.06 11.28 6.58
C CYS A 77 -9.85 12.20 7.78
N ASN A 78 -10.14 11.71 8.99
CA ASN A 78 -9.95 12.49 10.22
C ASN A 78 -8.48 12.91 10.45
N PHE A 79 -7.52 12.06 10.08
CA PHE A 79 -6.10 12.35 10.27
C PHE A 79 -5.63 13.55 9.44
N PHE A 80 -6.05 13.61 8.18
CA PHE A 80 -5.72 14.73 7.28
C PHE A 80 -6.76 15.86 7.32
N ASN A 81 -7.86 15.68 8.03
CA ASN A 81 -9.00 16.61 8.13
C ASN A 81 -9.54 17.06 6.75
N GLN A 82 -9.60 16.14 5.78
CA GLN A 82 -10.05 16.43 4.42
C GLN A 82 -10.63 15.17 3.74
N VAL A 83 -11.37 15.35 2.65
CA VAL A 83 -11.84 14.25 1.79
C VAL A 83 -10.68 13.77 0.90
N LEU A 84 -10.42 12.47 0.89
CA LEU A 84 -9.34 11.83 0.13
C LEU A 84 -9.86 10.67 -0.71
N GLU A 85 -9.23 10.45 -1.86
CA GLU A 85 -9.38 9.22 -2.64
C GLU A 85 -8.58 8.08 -2.00
N PRO A 86 -9.14 6.86 -1.86
CA PRO A 86 -8.39 5.70 -1.42
C PRO A 86 -7.24 5.35 -2.38
N GLN A 87 -6.05 5.14 -1.80
CA GLN A 87 -4.82 4.79 -2.52
C GLN A 87 -4.22 3.52 -1.94
N PRO A 88 -4.77 2.33 -2.26
CA PRO A 88 -4.34 1.08 -1.64
C PRO A 88 -2.89 0.72 -1.98
N ALA A 89 -2.29 -0.15 -1.16
CA ALA A 89 -0.91 -0.61 -1.36
C ALA A 89 -0.72 -1.46 -2.63
N PHE A 90 -1.81 -2.07 -3.12
CA PHE A 90 -1.81 -2.96 -4.28
C PHE A 90 -2.91 -2.55 -5.27
N VAL A 91 -2.67 -2.81 -6.55
CA VAL A 91 -3.73 -2.82 -7.56
C VAL A 91 -4.32 -4.21 -7.66
N TRP A 92 -5.64 -4.28 -7.57
CA TRP A 92 -6.38 -5.49 -7.91
C TRP A 92 -6.78 -5.39 -9.38
N LEU A 93 -5.97 -5.98 -10.25
CA LEU A 93 -6.14 -5.87 -11.69
C LEU A 93 -6.89 -7.10 -12.21
N LYS A 94 -7.94 -6.87 -12.99
CA LYS A 94 -8.62 -7.91 -13.74
C LYS A 94 -8.27 -7.74 -15.22
N CYS A 95 -7.85 -8.83 -15.86
CA CYS A 95 -7.77 -8.87 -17.31
C CYS A 95 -9.18 -9.10 -17.88
N GLU A 96 -9.58 -8.26 -18.83
CA GLU A 96 -10.87 -8.37 -19.52
C GLU A 96 -10.73 -9.15 -20.85
N GLY A 97 -11.86 -9.55 -21.44
CA GLY A 97 -11.91 -10.29 -22.69
C GLY A 97 -11.50 -11.76 -22.55
N ASN A 98 -10.71 -12.26 -23.51
CA ASN A 98 -10.37 -13.69 -23.63
C ASN A 98 -9.13 -14.11 -22.81
N VAL A 99 -8.70 -13.30 -21.84
CA VAL A 99 -7.54 -13.60 -21.00
C VAL A 99 -8.00 -14.32 -19.73
N GLU A 100 -8.02 -15.64 -19.76
CA GLU A 100 -8.41 -16.46 -18.59
C GLU A 100 -7.35 -16.46 -17.48
N ASP A 101 -6.07 -16.41 -17.85
CA ASP A 101 -4.95 -16.39 -16.90
C ASP A 101 -4.15 -15.09 -16.98
N CYS A 102 -4.61 -14.11 -16.20
CA CYS A 102 -4.00 -12.77 -16.14
C CYS A 102 -2.57 -12.80 -15.57
N GLU A 103 -2.24 -13.74 -14.66
CA GLU A 103 -0.89 -13.85 -14.11
C GLU A 103 0.09 -14.34 -15.18
N SER A 104 -0.27 -15.41 -15.90
CA SER A 104 0.54 -15.94 -17.00
C SER A 104 0.71 -14.90 -18.12
N PHE A 105 -0.37 -14.19 -18.47
CA PHE A 105 -0.34 -13.11 -19.45
C PHE A 105 0.67 -12.01 -19.06
N LEU A 106 0.59 -11.49 -17.84
CA LEU A 106 1.50 -10.44 -17.36
C LEU A 106 2.95 -10.94 -17.25
N ARG A 107 3.16 -12.21 -16.89
CA ARG A 107 4.50 -12.82 -16.82
C ARG A 107 5.19 -12.87 -18.18
N VAL A 108 4.47 -13.14 -19.28
CA VAL A 108 5.03 -13.10 -20.65
C VAL A 108 5.57 -11.70 -20.99
N HIS A 109 5.01 -10.65 -20.37
CA HIS A 109 5.47 -9.28 -20.50
C HIS A 109 6.44 -8.83 -19.39
N ASN A 110 7.07 -9.76 -18.68
CA ASN A 110 8.03 -9.52 -17.59
C ASN A 110 7.44 -8.79 -16.37
N ILE A 111 6.13 -8.90 -16.15
CA ILE A 111 5.46 -8.35 -14.97
C ILE A 111 5.10 -9.50 -14.04
N ILE A 112 5.83 -9.63 -12.93
CA ILE A 112 5.55 -10.63 -11.90
C ILE A 112 4.44 -10.12 -11.00
N THR A 113 3.35 -10.87 -10.92
CA THR A 113 2.20 -10.56 -10.06
C THR A 113 1.92 -11.73 -9.12
N ARG A 114 0.86 -11.62 -8.33
CA ARG A 114 0.36 -12.70 -7.48
C ARG A 114 -1.04 -13.08 -7.95
N SER A 115 -1.22 -14.33 -8.36
CA SER A 115 -2.49 -14.83 -8.88
C SER A 115 -3.67 -14.57 -7.94
N GLY A 116 -4.79 -14.12 -8.51
CA GLY A 116 -6.07 -13.97 -7.81
C GLY A 116 -6.59 -15.29 -7.23
N LYS A 117 -6.22 -16.43 -7.83
CA LYS A 117 -6.61 -17.78 -7.39
C LYS A 117 -6.16 -18.11 -5.96
N HIS A 118 -5.19 -17.37 -5.40
CA HIS A 118 -4.74 -17.54 -4.02
C HIS A 118 -5.57 -16.77 -2.99
N PHE A 119 -6.57 -16.00 -3.41
CA PHE A 119 -7.32 -15.08 -2.55
C PHE A 119 -8.81 -15.43 -2.39
N GLY A 120 -9.25 -16.59 -2.89
CA GLY A 120 -10.62 -17.10 -2.75
C GLY A 120 -11.34 -17.15 -4.09
#